data_AF-A0A7X7B4Q1-F1
#
_entry.id   AF-A0A7X7B4Q1-F1
#
_cell.length_a   1.000
_cell.length_b   1.000
_cell.length_c   1.000
_cell.angle_alpha   90.00
_cell.angle_beta   90.00
_cell.angle_gamma   90.00
#
_symmetry.space_group_name_H-M   'P 1'
#
loop_
_entity.id
_entity.type
_entity.pdbx_description
1 polymer ?
#
loop_
_entity_poly.entity_id
_entity_poly.type
_entity_poly.pdbx_seq_one_letter_code
_entity_poly.pdbx_strand_id
1 'polypeptide(L)'
;MDNNRRRNEMMRKKLKRKRLRKRIVSFSVLIVIIGLMGLAIVSIKNKVDDQNKITLSNDNQTEVITEIVAGEKMPKFIVSDQNVKIDFIATVPEEINKKDLVKGYNFSLEAAKYAYDTDQVKKWTKGEEEYTGEKIAFLTFDDGPNHNSMKVMDILKERNVPGTFFILGKTLNAYENKEDLNRYITEGHSVAIHSYSHDYAYLYPGRVARPDRLVEEYNQTLDIMKDMYGDDFYTRVFRFPGGSMSWKNTDAAKDALKEIEVVDVDWNSMSGDAEPLHRRPATTEAMGRYVLETLKQNRNTDVAVVLMHDVIDRTPEYLNSVIDNLEKEGFTFGVLK
;
A
#
# COMPACT_ATOMS: atom_id res chain seq x y z
N MET A 1 -19.82 -13.36 74.56
CA MET A 1 -18.94 -13.91 73.50
C MET A 1 -19.60 -14.07 72.12
N ASP A 2 -20.92 -13.84 71.93
CA ASP A 2 -21.62 -14.25 70.69
C ASP A 2 -21.69 -13.18 69.56
N ASN A 3 -21.54 -11.89 69.87
CA ASN A 3 -21.74 -10.82 68.88
C ASN A 3 -20.56 -10.64 67.89
N ASN A 4 -19.33 -10.94 68.32
CA ASN A 4 -18.14 -10.87 67.47
C ASN A 4 -18.07 -12.00 66.44
N ARG A 5 -18.72 -13.15 66.71
CA ARG A 5 -18.71 -14.31 65.82
C ARG A 5 -19.62 -14.08 64.60
N ARG A 6 -20.81 -13.51 64.82
CA ARG A 6 -21.77 -13.17 63.75
C ARG A 6 -21.25 -12.08 62.80
N ARG A 7 -20.53 -11.08 63.33
CA ARG A 7 -19.93 -10.00 62.51
C ARG A 7 -18.83 -10.52 61.58
N ASN A 8 -18.02 -11.48 62.04
CA ASN A 8 -16.95 -12.09 61.24
C ASN A 8 -17.47 -13.01 60.12
N GLU A 9 -18.59 -13.72 60.31
CA GLU A 9 -19.20 -14.53 59.25
C GLU A 9 -19.82 -13.70 58.12
N MET A 10 -20.45 -12.57 58.46
CA MET A 10 -21.08 -11.69 57.49
C MET A 10 -20.03 -11.02 56.55
N MET A 11 -18.89 -10.62 57.12
CA MET A 11 -17.72 -10.12 56.37
C MET A 11 -17.15 -11.17 55.40
N ARG A 12 -17.03 -12.43 55.84
CA ARG A 12 -16.55 -13.54 55.00
C ARG A 12 -17.47 -13.82 53.80
N LYS A 13 -18.79 -13.74 53.98
CA LYS A 13 -19.77 -13.92 52.88
C LYS A 13 -19.72 -12.76 51.86
N LYS A 14 -19.53 -11.51 52.29
CA LYS A 14 -19.35 -10.35 51.38
C LYS A 14 -18.05 -10.46 50.56
N LEU A 15 -16.95 -10.90 51.17
CA LEU A 15 -15.67 -11.08 50.47
C LEU A 15 -15.71 -12.21 49.43
N LYS A 16 -16.43 -13.31 49.71
CA LYS A 16 -16.64 -14.40 48.72
C LYS A 16 -17.43 -13.94 47.49
N ARG A 17 -18.50 -13.16 47.66
CA ARG A 17 -19.29 -12.62 46.52
C ARG A 17 -18.49 -11.63 45.65
N LYS A 18 -17.63 -10.80 46.26
CA LYS A 18 -16.75 -9.87 45.53
C LYS A 18 -15.65 -10.58 44.74
N ARG A 19 -15.13 -11.72 45.24
CA ARG A 19 -14.16 -12.57 44.53
C ARG A 19 -14.78 -13.33 43.34
N LEU A 20 -16.05 -13.76 43.45
CA LEU A 20 -16.75 -14.46 42.37
C LEU A 20 -17.06 -13.54 41.19
N ARG A 21 -17.49 -12.29 41.47
CA ARG A 21 -17.77 -11.28 40.43
C ARG A 21 -16.51 -10.84 39.67
N LYS A 22 -15.35 -10.74 40.35
CA LYS A 22 -14.05 -10.50 39.69
C LYS A 22 -13.64 -11.65 38.77
N ARG A 23 -13.86 -12.91 39.17
CA ARG A 23 -13.51 -14.09 38.36
C ARG A 23 -14.29 -14.21 37.05
N ILE A 24 -15.57 -13.82 37.04
CA ILE A 24 -16.40 -13.86 35.82
C ILE A 24 -15.95 -12.80 34.81
N VAL A 25 -15.65 -11.57 35.26
CA VAL A 25 -15.14 -10.49 34.38
C VAL A 25 -13.72 -10.82 33.84
N SER A 26 -12.88 -11.50 34.63
CA SER A 26 -11.56 -11.96 34.19
C SER A 26 -11.61 -13.06 33.12
N PHE A 27 -12.67 -13.87 33.07
CA PHE A 27 -12.78 -14.99 32.12
C PHE A 27 -13.26 -14.53 30.73
N SER A 28 -14.10 -13.49 30.68
CA SER A 28 -14.60 -12.93 29.42
C SER A 28 -13.54 -12.12 28.65
N VAL A 29 -12.58 -11.48 29.35
CA VAL A 29 -11.47 -10.74 28.72
C VAL A 29 -10.39 -11.68 28.16
N LEU A 30 -10.24 -12.88 28.73
CA LEU A 30 -9.26 -13.88 28.31
C LEU A 30 -9.59 -14.50 26.94
N ILE A 31 -10.87 -14.66 26.61
CA ILE A 31 -11.33 -15.28 25.35
C ILE A 31 -11.12 -14.34 24.15
N VAL A 32 -11.25 -13.02 24.34
CA VAL A 32 -11.06 -12.03 23.27
C VAL A 32 -9.57 -11.83 22.93
N ILE A 33 -8.67 -11.98 23.91
CA ILE A 33 -7.21 -11.88 23.71
C ILE A 33 -6.65 -13.09 22.95
N ILE A 34 -7.22 -14.29 23.16
CA ILE A 34 -6.80 -15.52 22.47
C ILE A 34 -7.19 -15.50 20.98
N GLY A 35 -8.34 -14.91 20.62
CA GLY A 35 -8.77 -14.77 19.22
C GLY A 35 -7.87 -13.85 18.38
N LEU A 36 -7.27 -12.82 18.97
CA LEU A 36 -6.41 -11.86 18.27
C LEU A 36 -4.96 -12.34 18.13
N MET A 37 -4.48 -13.23 19.01
CA MET A 37 -3.14 -13.82 18.92
C MET A 37 -3.02 -14.92 17.86
N GLY A 38 -4.12 -15.57 17.46
CA GLY A 38 -4.08 -16.65 16.48
C GLY A 38 -3.69 -16.23 15.05
N LEU A 39 -3.91 -14.97 14.68
CA LEU A 39 -3.65 -14.49 13.31
C LEU A 39 -2.21 -13.99 13.09
N ALA A 40 -1.45 -13.71 14.15
CA ALA A 40 -0.08 -13.21 14.04
C ALA A 40 1.00 -14.31 13.87
N ILE A 41 0.65 -15.59 14.05
CA ILE A 41 1.63 -16.69 14.16
C ILE A 41 2.07 -17.27 12.80
N VAL A 42 1.40 -17.00 11.68
CA VAL A 42 1.71 -17.67 10.40
C VAL A 42 2.87 -17.04 9.61
N SER A 43 3.32 -15.80 9.90
CA SER A 43 4.24 -15.09 8.99
C SER A 43 5.69 -14.89 9.47
N ILE A 44 6.13 -15.55 10.55
CA ILE A 44 7.52 -15.43 11.04
C ILE A 44 8.21 -16.80 10.95
N LYS A 45 8.62 -17.18 9.74
CA LYS A 45 9.57 -18.28 9.57
C LYS A 45 10.38 -18.09 8.28
N ASN A 46 11.36 -17.20 8.33
CA ASN A 46 12.77 -17.48 7.98
C ASN A 46 13.55 -16.17 7.73
N LYS A 47 14.69 -16.07 8.43
CA LYS A 47 15.91 -15.33 8.05
C LYS A 47 16.05 -13.86 8.51
N VAL A 48 16.34 -13.65 9.80
CA VAL A 48 17.33 -12.65 10.27
C VAL A 48 17.97 -13.20 11.55
N ASP A 49 19.23 -13.59 11.46
CA ASP A 49 20.12 -13.86 12.59
C ASP A 49 20.96 -12.57 12.79
N ASP A 50 21.22 -12.21 14.05
CA ASP A 50 22.21 -11.21 14.52
C ASP A 50 21.94 -9.69 14.66
N GLN A 51 20.70 -9.17 14.82
CA GLN A 51 20.52 -7.76 15.29
C GLN A 51 19.28 -7.50 16.16
N ASN A 52 19.33 -7.80 17.47
CA ASN A 52 18.35 -7.31 18.45
C ASN A 52 19.00 -6.90 19.79
N LYS A 53 19.94 -5.95 19.77
CA LYS A 53 20.46 -5.28 20.97
C LYS A 53 20.46 -3.76 20.78
N ILE A 54 19.92 -3.02 21.75
CA ILE A 54 19.98 -1.55 21.84
C ILE A 54 20.80 -1.21 23.10
N THR A 55 21.84 -0.39 22.97
CA THR A 55 22.70 0.05 24.08
C THR A 55 22.43 1.52 24.41
N LEU A 56 22.20 1.85 25.68
CA LEU A 56 22.07 3.22 26.18
C LEU A 56 23.20 3.50 27.18
N SER A 57 24.01 4.53 26.93
CA SER A 57 25.12 4.94 27.82
C SER A 57 24.74 6.16 28.64
N ASN A 58 25.15 6.19 29.91
CA ASN A 58 25.15 7.39 30.76
C ASN A 58 26.52 7.52 31.46
N ASP A 59 26.94 8.73 31.84
CA ASP A 59 28.31 9.10 32.26
C ASP A 59 28.85 8.40 33.52
N ASN A 60 28.07 7.56 34.20
CA ASN A 60 28.54 6.69 35.26
C ASN A 60 28.33 5.23 34.84
N GLN A 61 29.40 4.63 34.30
CA GLN A 61 29.56 3.24 33.84
C GLN A 61 28.63 2.21 34.50
N THR A 62 27.38 2.15 34.02
CA THR A 62 26.43 1.13 34.43
C THR A 62 25.78 0.59 33.16
N GLU A 63 26.19 -0.61 32.77
CA GLU A 63 25.60 -1.30 31.62
C GLU A 63 24.18 -1.75 31.97
N VAL A 64 23.20 -1.26 31.21
CA VAL A 64 21.83 -1.76 31.27
C VAL A 64 21.66 -2.77 30.13
N ILE A 65 21.62 -4.05 30.49
CA ILE A 65 21.38 -5.14 29.53
C ILE A 65 19.87 -5.36 29.42
N THR A 66 19.33 -5.16 28.22
CA THR A 66 17.93 -5.47 27.88
C THR A 66 17.83 -6.87 27.29
N GLU A 67 17.12 -7.75 27.99
CA GLU A 67 16.77 -9.09 27.51
C GLU A 67 15.30 -9.08 27.05
N ILE A 68 15.05 -9.38 25.77
CA ILE A 68 13.69 -9.51 25.26
C ILE A 68 13.20 -10.92 25.63
N VAL A 69 12.53 -11.03 26.78
CA VAL A 69 11.87 -12.27 27.20
C VAL A 69 10.49 -12.33 26.55
N ALA A 70 10.29 -13.30 25.67
CA ALA A 70 9.01 -13.51 25.00
C ALA A 70 7.90 -13.79 26.02
N GLY A 71 6.92 -12.88 26.12
CA GLY A 71 5.77 -13.02 27.02
C GLY A 71 5.27 -11.75 27.73
N GLU A 72 5.86 -10.58 27.53
CA GLU A 72 5.41 -9.32 28.16
C GLU A 72 5.07 -8.22 27.14
N LYS A 73 4.02 -7.42 27.43
CA LYS A 73 3.49 -6.36 26.56
C LYS A 73 4.26 -5.03 26.60
N MET A 74 5.39 -4.97 27.31
CA MET A 74 6.35 -3.86 27.40
C MET A 74 7.73 -4.48 27.72
N PRO A 75 8.87 -3.92 27.27
CA PRO A 75 10.18 -4.38 27.75
C PRO A 75 10.28 -4.19 29.27
N LYS A 76 10.82 -5.20 29.96
CA LYS A 76 11.07 -5.15 31.41
C LYS A 76 12.43 -4.51 31.64
N PHE A 77 12.46 -3.32 32.26
CA PHE A 77 13.69 -2.70 32.72
C PHE A 77 14.00 -3.19 34.14
N ILE A 78 15.08 -3.95 34.30
CA ILE A 78 15.59 -4.32 35.62
C ILE A 78 16.66 -3.30 36.00
N VAL A 79 16.33 -2.41 36.94
CA VAL A 79 17.28 -1.47 37.55
C VAL A 79 17.80 -2.12 38.81
N SER A 80 19.10 -2.45 38.85
CA SER A 80 19.75 -3.04 40.02
C SER A 80 20.26 -1.98 40.99
N ASP A 81 19.45 -0.98 41.35
CA ASP A 81 19.71 -0.19 42.56
C ASP A 81 18.46 0.59 43.01
N GLN A 82 18.14 0.52 44.30
CA GLN A 82 16.86 1.01 44.85
C GLN A 82 16.79 2.54 45.07
N ASN A 83 17.74 3.32 44.54
CA ASN A 83 17.79 4.77 44.77
C ASN A 83 17.72 5.65 43.51
N VAL A 84 17.36 5.11 42.34
CA VAL A 84 17.20 5.90 41.12
C VAL A 84 15.72 6.23 40.88
N LYS A 85 15.36 7.51 40.99
CA LYS A 85 14.10 8.01 40.40
C LYS A 85 14.27 8.03 38.89
N ILE A 86 13.52 7.19 38.20
CA ILE A 86 13.40 7.22 36.74
C ILE A 86 12.07 7.89 36.40
N ASP A 87 12.14 9.10 35.87
CA ASP A 87 10.97 9.76 35.29
C ASP A 87 10.70 9.12 33.92
N PHE A 88 9.68 8.25 33.85
CA PHE A 88 9.19 7.73 32.58
C PHE A 88 8.41 8.84 31.85
N ILE A 89 9.06 9.53 30.93
CA ILE A 89 8.34 10.23 29.85
C ILE A 89 8.08 9.19 28.77
N ALA A 90 7.02 8.40 28.93
CA ALA A 90 6.49 7.62 27.83
C ALA A 90 5.71 8.59 26.94
N THR A 91 6.34 9.06 25.86
CA THR A 91 5.60 9.65 24.74
C THR A 91 4.67 8.57 24.21
N VAL A 92 3.37 8.72 24.49
CA VAL A 92 2.33 7.99 23.77
C VAL A 92 2.57 8.30 22.29
N PRO A 93 2.69 7.30 21.40
CA PRO A 93 2.82 7.58 19.98
C PRO A 93 1.71 8.55 19.58
N GLU A 94 2.08 9.58 18.83
CA GLU A 94 1.12 10.44 18.14
C GLU A 94 0.04 9.57 17.51
N GLU A 95 -1.21 10.00 17.62
CA GLU A 95 -2.36 9.30 17.05
C GLU A 95 -2.02 8.84 15.62
N ILE A 96 -2.00 7.52 15.35
CA ILE A 96 -1.55 6.98 14.06
C ILE A 96 -2.39 7.61 12.96
N ASN A 97 -1.80 8.51 12.19
CA ASN A 97 -2.48 9.19 11.11
C ASN A 97 -2.55 8.24 9.91
N LYS A 98 -3.75 7.77 9.59
CA LYS A 98 -3.99 6.81 8.50
C LYS A 98 -3.53 7.31 7.12
N LYS A 99 -3.32 8.62 6.98
CA LYS A 99 -2.84 9.25 5.76
C LYS A 99 -1.32 9.20 5.61
N ASP A 100 -0.60 8.83 6.67
CA ASP A 100 0.85 8.76 6.64
C ASP A 100 1.31 7.68 5.67
N LEU A 101 2.40 7.97 4.98
CA LEU A 101 3.09 7.05 4.09
C LEU A 101 3.54 5.80 4.87
N VAL A 102 3.37 4.62 4.28
CA VAL A 102 4.02 3.41 4.81
C VAL A 102 5.50 3.43 4.38
N LYS A 103 6.41 3.42 5.36
CA LYS A 103 7.86 3.46 5.08
C LYS A 103 8.29 2.33 4.15
N GLY A 104 9.04 2.67 3.11
CA GLY A 104 9.49 1.75 2.05
C GLY A 104 8.44 1.39 1.01
N TYR A 105 7.30 2.09 0.99
CA TYR A 105 6.20 1.85 0.06
C TYR A 105 5.70 3.15 -0.58
N ASN A 106 4.74 3.00 -1.46
CA ASN A 106 4.21 4.01 -2.37
C ASN A 106 2.74 4.37 -2.09
N PHE A 107 2.25 4.07 -0.89
CA PHE A 107 0.86 4.24 -0.46
C PHE A 107 0.79 4.54 1.04
N SER A 108 -0.36 5.02 1.53
CA SER A 108 -0.57 5.37 2.94
C SER A 108 -0.99 4.20 3.83
N LEU A 109 -0.92 4.36 5.16
CA LEU A 109 -1.38 3.37 6.13
C LEU A 109 -2.83 2.91 5.89
N GLU A 110 -3.70 3.81 5.44
CA GLU A 110 -5.07 3.46 5.03
C GLU A 110 -5.09 2.51 3.84
N ALA A 111 -4.27 2.78 2.84
CA ALA A 111 -4.22 2.02 1.60
C ALA A 111 -3.64 0.61 1.77
N ALA A 112 -2.91 0.36 2.87
CA ALA A 112 -2.35 -0.95 3.18
C ALA A 112 -3.38 -2.09 3.16
N LYS A 113 -4.65 -1.81 3.48
CA LYS A 113 -5.75 -2.79 3.49
C LYS A 113 -6.16 -3.30 2.10
N TYR A 114 -5.82 -2.56 1.05
CA TYR A 114 -6.16 -2.87 -0.34
C TYR A 114 -4.96 -2.72 -1.29
N ALA A 115 -3.74 -2.79 -0.76
CA ALA A 115 -2.49 -2.73 -1.53
C ALA A 115 -1.96 -4.14 -1.82
N TYR A 116 -1.88 -4.48 -3.11
CA TYR A 116 -1.53 -5.81 -3.60
C TYR A 116 -0.16 -5.84 -4.24
N ASP A 117 0.59 -6.91 -3.97
CA ASP A 117 1.91 -7.11 -4.57
C ASP A 117 1.81 -7.21 -6.10
N THR A 118 2.56 -6.35 -6.79
CA THR A 118 2.46 -6.22 -8.24
C THR A 118 2.90 -7.48 -8.99
N ASP A 119 3.89 -8.23 -8.50
CA ASP A 119 4.34 -9.48 -9.14
C ASP A 119 3.23 -10.53 -9.10
N GLN A 120 2.50 -10.59 -7.98
CA GLN A 120 1.36 -11.47 -7.82
C GLN A 120 0.20 -11.08 -8.76
N VAL A 121 -0.15 -9.79 -8.84
CA VAL A 121 -1.20 -9.30 -9.75
C VAL A 121 -0.85 -9.60 -11.22
N LYS A 122 0.42 -9.42 -11.59
CA LYS A 122 0.92 -9.75 -12.93
C LYS A 122 0.76 -11.23 -13.27
N LYS A 123 1.04 -12.14 -12.34
CA LYS A 123 0.85 -13.58 -12.54
C LYS A 123 -0.63 -13.94 -12.72
N TRP A 124 -1.52 -13.33 -11.92
CA TRP A 124 -2.97 -13.54 -12.06
C TRP A 124 -3.51 -13.06 -13.40
N THR A 125 -3.14 -11.85 -13.83
CA THR A 125 -3.61 -11.26 -15.10
C THR A 125 -3.14 -12.04 -16.32
N LYS A 126 -1.94 -12.65 -16.25
CA LYS A 126 -1.42 -13.52 -17.31
C LYS A 126 -1.95 -14.95 -17.26
N GLY A 127 -2.65 -15.33 -16.19
CA GLY A 127 -3.09 -16.70 -15.95
C GLY A 127 -1.93 -17.67 -15.70
N GLU A 128 -0.81 -17.17 -15.17
CA GLU A 128 0.32 -17.98 -14.71
C GLU A 128 0.00 -18.61 -13.34
N GLU A 129 -0.82 -17.93 -12.54
CA GLU A 129 -1.36 -18.42 -11.27
C GLU A 129 -2.87 -18.18 -11.19
N GLU A 130 -3.58 -19.10 -10.53
CA GLU A 130 -5.02 -19.00 -10.31
C GLU A 130 -5.35 -17.94 -9.27
N TYR A 131 -6.35 -17.11 -9.55
CA TYR A 131 -6.92 -16.17 -8.59
C TYR A 131 -8.22 -16.74 -8.03
N THR A 132 -8.30 -16.88 -6.71
CA THR A 132 -9.47 -17.46 -6.02
C THR A 132 -10.19 -16.45 -5.11
N GLY A 133 -9.88 -15.16 -5.25
CA GLY A 133 -10.49 -14.09 -4.47
C GLY A 133 -11.78 -13.56 -5.07
N GLU A 134 -12.37 -12.56 -4.42
CA GLU A 134 -13.44 -11.75 -5.01
C GLU A 134 -12.91 -10.93 -6.17
N LYS A 135 -13.72 -10.65 -7.20
CA LYS A 135 -13.26 -9.88 -8.35
C LYS A 135 -12.63 -8.56 -7.91
N ILE A 136 -11.48 -8.22 -8.48
CA ILE A 136 -10.69 -7.05 -8.10
C ILE A 136 -10.20 -6.26 -9.31
N ALA A 137 -10.38 -4.95 -9.24
CA ALA A 137 -9.94 -4.01 -10.25
C ALA A 137 -8.88 -3.05 -9.68
N PHE A 138 -7.82 -2.85 -10.45
CA PHE A 138 -6.79 -1.85 -10.24
C PHE A 138 -7.00 -0.77 -11.29
N LEU A 139 -7.59 0.35 -10.89
CA LEU A 139 -7.71 1.52 -11.76
C LEU A 139 -6.33 2.15 -11.88
N THR A 140 -5.80 2.22 -13.10
CA THR A 140 -4.46 2.76 -13.35
C THR A 140 -4.49 3.93 -14.31
N PHE A 141 -3.72 4.97 -14.01
CA PHE A 141 -3.68 6.22 -14.77
C PHE A 141 -2.24 6.56 -15.14
N ASP A 142 -1.95 6.61 -16.44
CA ASP A 142 -0.62 6.91 -16.97
C ASP A 142 -0.50 8.41 -17.36
N ASP A 143 0.74 8.90 -17.43
CA ASP A 143 1.19 10.20 -17.94
C ASP A 143 1.05 11.45 -17.04
N GLY A 144 0.50 11.29 -15.84
CA GLY A 144 0.37 12.36 -14.85
C GLY A 144 1.69 12.80 -14.17
N PRO A 145 1.63 13.76 -13.22
CA PRO A 145 0.45 14.55 -12.87
C PRO A 145 0.15 15.65 -13.89
N ASN A 146 -1.12 16.03 -13.97
CA ASN A 146 -1.60 17.19 -14.70
C ASN A 146 -2.93 17.70 -14.08
N HIS A 147 -3.52 18.75 -14.65
CA HIS A 147 -4.74 19.36 -14.11
C HIS A 147 -5.96 18.41 -14.04
N ASN A 148 -6.05 17.43 -14.93
CA ASN A 148 -7.10 16.42 -14.92
C ASN A 148 -6.84 15.32 -13.88
N SER A 149 -5.58 15.05 -13.50
CA SER A 149 -5.25 14.13 -12.39
C SER A 149 -5.97 14.52 -11.10
N MET A 150 -6.09 15.82 -10.82
CA MET A 150 -6.80 16.33 -9.64
C MET A 150 -8.31 16.03 -9.71
N LYS A 151 -8.92 16.24 -10.87
CA LYS A 151 -10.34 15.93 -11.11
C LYS A 151 -10.59 14.42 -10.99
N VAL A 152 -9.65 13.60 -11.48
CA VAL A 152 -9.71 12.14 -11.31
C VAL A 152 -9.68 11.79 -9.83
N MET A 153 -8.76 12.33 -9.03
CA MET A 153 -8.72 12.08 -7.58
C MET A 153 -9.99 12.55 -6.86
N ASP A 154 -10.58 13.68 -7.26
CA ASP A 154 -11.86 14.13 -6.70
C ASP A 154 -12.97 13.10 -6.91
N ILE A 155 -13.10 12.57 -8.14
CA ILE A 155 -14.07 11.52 -8.46
C ILE A 155 -13.77 10.25 -7.67
N LEU A 156 -12.51 9.79 -7.64
CA LEU A 156 -12.10 8.59 -6.91
C LEU A 156 -12.44 8.70 -5.41
N LYS A 157 -12.20 9.87 -4.81
CA LYS A 157 -12.54 10.16 -3.42
C LYS A 157 -14.05 10.18 -3.17
N GLU A 158 -14.83 10.82 -4.04
CA GLU A 158 -16.30 10.82 -3.97
C GLU A 158 -16.88 9.41 -4.07
N ARG A 159 -16.25 8.56 -4.88
CA ARG A 159 -16.63 7.15 -5.07
C ARG A 159 -16.04 6.21 -4.03
N ASN A 160 -15.14 6.69 -3.16
CA ASN A 160 -14.39 5.89 -2.20
C ASN A 160 -13.66 4.69 -2.88
N VAL A 161 -13.09 4.95 -4.05
CA VAL A 161 -12.35 3.99 -4.87
C VAL A 161 -10.90 4.45 -4.99
N PRO A 162 -9.91 3.59 -4.70
CA PRO A 162 -8.51 3.95 -4.87
C PRO A 162 -8.02 3.74 -6.32
N GLY A 163 -6.87 4.32 -6.66
CA GLY A 163 -6.22 4.18 -7.95
C GLY A 163 -4.70 4.08 -7.82
N THR A 164 -4.04 3.66 -8.90
CA THR A 164 -2.57 3.67 -9.04
C THR A 164 -2.19 4.63 -10.15
N PHE A 165 -1.34 5.60 -9.84
CA PHE A 165 -0.93 6.63 -10.80
C PHE A 165 0.51 6.40 -11.24
N PHE A 166 0.70 6.18 -12.54
CA PHE A 166 1.98 5.98 -13.20
C PHE A 166 2.50 7.32 -13.71
N ILE A 167 3.42 7.89 -12.94
CA ILE A 167 3.82 9.29 -13.06
C ILE A 167 5.09 9.44 -13.90
N LEU A 168 5.16 10.54 -14.65
CA LEU A 168 6.35 10.99 -15.35
C LEU A 168 7.17 11.95 -14.48
N GLY A 169 8.49 11.72 -14.39
CA GLY A 169 9.36 12.62 -13.63
C GLY A 169 9.39 14.05 -14.18
N LYS A 170 9.31 14.23 -15.51
CA LYS A 170 9.28 15.57 -16.13
C LYS A 170 8.03 16.37 -15.75
N THR A 171 6.88 15.70 -15.59
CA THR A 171 5.60 16.37 -15.28
C THR A 171 5.55 16.76 -13.81
N LEU A 172 6.18 15.98 -12.91
CA LEU A 172 6.40 16.41 -11.53
C LEU A 172 7.13 17.75 -11.51
N ASN A 173 8.25 17.91 -12.20
CA ASN A 173 9.03 19.16 -12.22
C ASN A 173 8.24 20.36 -12.76
N ALA A 174 7.39 20.14 -13.75
CA ALA A 174 6.58 21.18 -14.36
C ALA A 174 5.29 21.50 -13.58
N TYR A 175 4.90 20.67 -12.60
CA TYR A 175 3.64 20.82 -11.89
C TYR A 175 3.69 22.02 -10.92
N GLU A 176 2.76 22.96 -11.10
CA GLU A 176 2.77 24.23 -10.37
C GLU A 176 2.42 24.07 -8.89
N ASN A 177 1.42 23.25 -8.57
CA ASN A 177 0.95 23.07 -7.19
C ASN A 177 1.47 21.78 -6.56
N LYS A 178 2.72 21.79 -6.10
CA LYS A 178 3.36 20.60 -5.50
C LYS A 178 2.60 20.02 -4.30
N GLU A 179 1.85 20.84 -3.57
CA GLU A 179 1.07 20.39 -2.41
C GLU A 179 -0.03 19.40 -2.81
N ASP A 180 -0.64 19.59 -3.99
CA ASP A 180 -1.66 18.69 -4.53
C ASP A 180 -1.13 17.26 -4.73
N LEU A 181 0.17 17.11 -4.97
CA LEU A 181 0.78 15.81 -5.22
C LEU A 181 0.81 14.93 -3.96
N ASN A 182 0.69 15.52 -2.76
CA ASN A 182 0.53 14.75 -1.52
C ASN A 182 -0.84 14.07 -1.44
N ARG A 183 -1.82 14.49 -2.24
CA ARG A 183 -3.16 13.87 -2.27
C ARG A 183 -3.09 12.42 -2.74
N TYR A 184 -2.18 12.08 -3.66
CA TYR A 184 -2.02 10.69 -4.10
C TYR A 184 -1.83 9.73 -2.90
N ILE A 185 -0.96 10.08 -1.96
CA ILE A 185 -0.70 9.24 -0.78
C ILE A 185 -1.81 9.45 0.26
N THR A 186 -2.11 10.69 0.59
CA THR A 186 -3.00 11.04 1.73
C THR A 186 -4.49 10.76 1.48
N GLU A 187 -4.90 10.55 0.23
CA GLU A 187 -6.26 10.14 -0.17
C GLU A 187 -6.37 8.63 -0.48
N GLY A 188 -5.30 7.86 -0.21
CA GLY A 188 -5.34 6.39 -0.27
C GLY A 188 -5.08 5.80 -1.66
N HIS A 189 -4.41 6.54 -2.55
CA HIS A 189 -3.94 6.01 -3.81
C HIS A 189 -2.51 5.46 -3.66
N SER A 190 -2.01 4.84 -4.73
CA SER A 190 -0.60 4.51 -4.84
C SER A 190 0.05 5.24 -6.01
N VAL A 191 1.35 5.51 -5.90
CA VAL A 191 2.14 6.19 -6.92
C VAL A 191 3.20 5.24 -7.49
N ALA A 192 3.30 5.17 -8.80
CA ALA A 192 4.20 4.31 -9.55
C ALA A 192 4.93 5.12 -10.62
N ILE A 193 5.97 4.54 -11.22
CA ILE A 193 6.83 5.26 -12.17
C ILE A 193 6.51 4.86 -13.60
N HIS A 194 6.39 5.85 -14.49
CA HIS A 194 6.17 5.68 -15.92
C HIS A 194 7.31 6.23 -16.77
N SER A 195 8.56 6.17 -16.27
CA SER A 195 9.77 6.86 -16.78
C SER A 195 9.86 8.33 -16.37
N TYR A 196 10.91 9.01 -16.82
CA TYR A 196 11.10 10.44 -16.61
C TYR A 196 10.53 11.23 -17.79
N SER A 197 10.93 10.86 -19.00
CA SER A 197 10.71 11.65 -20.22
C SER A 197 9.52 11.19 -21.05
N HIS A 198 9.15 9.90 -20.98
CA HIS A 198 8.25 9.24 -21.92
C HIS A 198 8.72 9.38 -23.40
N ASP A 199 10.03 9.55 -23.64
CA ASP A 199 10.61 9.67 -24.98
C ASP A 199 10.95 8.28 -25.54
N TYR A 200 10.11 7.81 -26.47
CA TYR A 200 10.33 6.52 -27.12
C TYR A 200 11.63 6.44 -27.94
N ALA A 201 12.12 7.54 -28.50
CA ALA A 201 13.37 7.54 -29.25
C ALA A 201 14.57 7.36 -28.32
N TYR A 202 14.48 7.90 -27.10
CA TYR A 202 15.46 7.68 -26.05
C TYR A 202 15.36 6.27 -25.46
N LEU A 203 14.18 5.85 -25.00
CA LEU A 203 14.00 4.58 -24.29
C LEU A 203 14.10 3.36 -25.21
N TYR A 204 13.66 3.50 -26.47
CA TYR A 204 13.51 2.39 -27.42
C TYR A 204 14.05 2.71 -28.83
N PRO A 205 15.32 3.13 -28.99
CA PRO A 205 15.90 3.37 -30.31
C PRO A 205 15.75 2.13 -31.20
N GLY A 206 15.15 2.31 -32.38
CA GLY A 206 14.85 1.18 -33.28
C GLY A 206 13.81 0.19 -32.74
N ARG A 207 12.97 0.61 -31.79
CA ARG A 207 11.99 -0.21 -31.05
C ARG A 207 12.60 -1.29 -30.15
N VAL A 208 13.86 -1.13 -29.79
CA VAL A 208 14.60 -2.06 -28.91
C VAL A 208 14.79 -1.39 -27.56
N ALA A 209 14.24 -1.98 -26.50
CA ALA A 209 14.38 -1.47 -25.15
C ALA A 209 15.85 -1.41 -24.72
N ARG A 210 16.19 -0.28 -24.09
CA ARG A 210 17.50 0.03 -23.54
C ARG A 210 17.43 -0.08 -22.02
N PRO A 211 17.89 -1.22 -21.44
CA PRO A 211 17.80 -1.46 -20.00
C PRO A 211 18.45 -0.35 -19.18
N ASP A 212 19.61 0.13 -19.63
CA ASP A 212 20.37 1.22 -19.03
C ASP A 212 19.54 2.51 -18.91
N ARG A 213 18.84 2.90 -19.98
CA ARG A 213 18.04 4.14 -20.03
C ARG A 213 16.74 4.04 -19.24
N LEU A 214 16.13 2.85 -19.20
CA LEU A 214 14.93 2.61 -18.41
C LEU A 214 15.24 2.67 -16.91
N VAL A 215 16.34 2.05 -16.47
CA VAL A 215 16.81 2.12 -15.07
C VAL A 215 17.21 3.55 -14.70
N GLU A 216 17.91 4.26 -15.59
CA GLU A 216 18.25 5.67 -15.41
C GLU A 216 17.00 6.54 -15.20
N GLU A 217 16.03 6.50 -16.12
CA GLU A 217 14.82 7.30 -16.01
C GLU A 217 13.91 6.88 -14.86
N TYR A 218 13.93 5.60 -14.47
CA TYR A 218 13.26 5.14 -13.26
C TYR A 218 13.88 5.79 -12.01
N ASN A 219 15.20 5.72 -11.85
CA ASN A 219 15.89 6.27 -10.68
C ASN A 219 15.76 7.79 -10.62
N GLN A 220 15.88 8.47 -11.76
CA GLN A 220 15.67 9.92 -11.84
C GLN A 220 14.28 10.34 -11.36
N THR A 221 13.23 9.61 -11.75
CA THR A 221 11.86 9.89 -11.28
C THR A 221 11.69 9.53 -9.80
N LEU A 222 12.30 8.43 -9.34
CA LEU A 222 12.25 8.02 -7.93
C LEU A 222 12.88 9.08 -7.02
N ASP A 223 14.01 9.66 -7.40
CA ASP A 223 14.69 10.70 -6.63
C ASP A 223 13.79 11.94 -6.46
N ILE A 224 13.12 12.38 -7.54
CA ILE A 224 12.16 13.49 -7.49
C ILE A 224 10.97 13.16 -6.57
N MET A 225 10.51 11.91 -6.59
CA MET A 225 9.42 11.48 -5.70
C MET A 225 9.84 11.42 -4.23
N LYS A 226 11.09 11.04 -3.93
CA LYS A 226 11.63 11.08 -2.57
C LYS A 226 11.79 12.50 -2.05
N ASP A 227 12.25 13.43 -2.90
CA ASP A 227 12.29 14.85 -2.54
C ASP A 227 10.90 15.40 -2.20
N MET A 228 9.85 14.85 -2.83
CA MET A 228 8.46 15.27 -2.62
C MET A 228 7.78 14.58 -1.43
N TYR A 229 7.96 13.27 -1.28
CA TYR A 229 7.24 12.44 -0.29
C TYR A 229 8.09 12.04 0.93
N GLY A 230 9.37 12.36 0.93
CA GLY A 230 10.35 12.01 1.95
C GLY A 230 11.17 10.76 1.63
N ASP A 231 12.31 10.61 2.31
CA ASP A 231 13.29 9.52 2.10
C ASP A 231 12.71 8.12 2.31
N ASP A 232 11.65 8.01 3.11
CA ASP A 232 10.92 6.78 3.37
C ASP A 232 10.04 6.35 2.17
N PHE A 233 9.87 7.18 1.14
CA PHE A 233 9.11 6.83 -0.06
C PHE A 233 9.90 5.90 -0.96
N TYR A 234 9.22 4.83 -1.40
CA TYR A 234 9.76 3.93 -2.41
C TYR A 234 8.62 3.26 -3.17
N THR A 235 8.71 3.22 -4.49
CA THR A 235 7.80 2.45 -5.33
C THR A 235 8.61 1.45 -6.14
N ARG A 236 8.30 0.16 -6.03
CA ARG A 236 8.86 -0.85 -6.94
C ARG A 236 8.05 -1.03 -8.21
N VAL A 237 6.99 -0.25 -8.38
CA VAL A 237 6.02 -0.46 -9.46
C VAL A 237 6.38 0.42 -10.64
N PHE A 238 6.59 -0.23 -11.78
CA PHE A 238 6.93 0.44 -13.04
C PHE A 238 5.99 0.01 -14.16
N ARG A 239 5.69 0.93 -15.07
CA ARG A 239 5.07 0.58 -16.36
C ARG A 239 5.89 1.18 -17.47
N PHE A 240 6.23 0.35 -18.46
CA PHE A 240 6.94 0.80 -19.65
C PHE A 240 6.09 1.82 -20.41
N PRO A 241 6.63 3.00 -20.79
CA PRO A 241 6.00 3.87 -21.79
C PRO A 241 5.57 3.07 -23.02
N GLY A 242 4.28 3.09 -23.34
CA GLY A 242 3.67 2.33 -24.43
C GLY A 242 3.46 0.83 -24.17
N GLY A 243 3.72 0.34 -22.95
CA GLY A 243 3.58 -1.07 -22.55
C GLY A 243 4.74 -1.96 -23.01
N SER A 244 5.12 -2.94 -22.18
CA SER A 244 6.27 -3.82 -22.45
C SER A 244 6.06 -4.65 -23.73
N MET A 245 4.80 -4.98 -24.06
CA MET A 245 4.43 -5.72 -25.27
C MET A 245 4.70 -4.97 -26.59
N SER A 246 4.94 -3.66 -26.54
CA SER A 246 5.17 -2.84 -27.74
C SER A 246 6.62 -2.89 -28.25
N TRP A 247 7.55 -3.42 -27.46
CA TRP A 247 8.99 -3.26 -27.68
C TRP A 247 9.72 -4.60 -27.78
N LYS A 248 10.89 -4.58 -28.43
CA LYS A 248 11.83 -5.71 -28.47
C LYS A 248 12.82 -5.61 -27.30
N ASN A 249 13.51 -6.70 -26.98
CA ASN A 249 14.52 -6.77 -25.92
C ASN A 249 13.97 -6.40 -24.53
N THR A 250 12.70 -6.71 -24.29
CA THR A 250 12.03 -6.37 -23.03
C THR A 250 12.43 -7.29 -21.90
N ASP A 251 12.86 -8.53 -22.16
CA ASP A 251 13.36 -9.43 -21.12
C ASP A 251 14.61 -8.86 -20.43
N ALA A 252 15.61 -8.44 -21.21
CA ALA A 252 16.82 -7.80 -20.65
C ALA A 252 16.50 -6.51 -19.88
N ALA A 253 15.49 -5.75 -20.32
CA ALA A 253 15.04 -4.56 -19.61
C ALA A 253 14.33 -4.90 -18.29
N LYS A 254 13.49 -5.94 -18.28
CA LYS A 254 12.82 -6.46 -17.09
C LYS A 254 13.82 -7.03 -16.09
N ASP A 255 14.85 -7.73 -16.57
CA ASP A 255 15.93 -8.25 -15.72
C ASP A 255 16.70 -7.11 -15.05
N ALA A 256 17.07 -6.06 -15.78
CA ALA A 256 17.76 -4.90 -15.20
C ALA A 256 16.90 -4.14 -14.17
N LEU A 257 15.58 -4.01 -14.40
CA LEU A 257 14.67 -3.45 -13.40
C LEU A 257 14.55 -4.37 -12.18
N LYS A 258 14.49 -5.68 -12.39
CA LYS A 258 14.41 -6.66 -11.29
C LYS A 258 15.68 -6.67 -10.43
N GLU A 259 16.86 -6.41 -10.99
CA GLU A 259 18.12 -6.27 -10.24
C GLU A 259 18.08 -5.14 -9.20
N ILE A 260 17.24 -4.13 -9.41
CA ILE A 260 16.97 -3.04 -8.47
C ILE A 260 15.62 -3.19 -7.75
N GLU A 261 15.10 -4.42 -7.70
CA GLU A 261 13.84 -4.82 -7.05
C GLU A 261 12.57 -4.16 -7.62
N VAL A 262 12.62 -3.72 -8.89
CA VAL A 262 11.50 -3.11 -9.61
C VAL A 262 10.75 -4.15 -10.43
N VAL A 263 9.42 -4.08 -10.37
CA VAL A 263 8.49 -4.97 -11.06
C VAL A 263 7.68 -4.16 -12.08
N ASP A 264 7.70 -4.61 -13.33
CA ASP A 264 6.86 -4.05 -14.38
C ASP A 264 5.46 -4.66 -14.40
N VAL A 265 4.46 -3.85 -14.76
CA VAL A 265 3.09 -4.29 -15.02
C VAL A 265 2.48 -3.54 -16.21
N ASP A 266 1.94 -4.30 -17.17
CA ASP A 266 1.14 -3.74 -18.27
C ASP A 266 -0.33 -3.62 -17.82
N TRP A 267 -1.27 -3.92 -18.70
CA TRP A 267 -2.70 -3.95 -18.43
C TRP A 267 -3.33 -5.14 -19.15
N ASN A 268 -4.47 -5.60 -18.65
CA ASN A 268 -5.32 -6.59 -19.33
C ASN A 268 -6.71 -6.03 -19.67
N SER A 269 -6.99 -4.78 -19.28
CA SER A 269 -8.25 -4.09 -19.56
C SER A 269 -7.93 -2.63 -19.87
N MET A 270 -8.73 -1.96 -20.69
CA MET A 270 -8.50 -0.54 -21.03
C MET A 270 -9.79 0.21 -21.38
N SER A 271 -9.80 1.53 -21.18
CA SER A 271 -10.94 2.40 -21.52
C SER A 271 -11.04 2.73 -23.02
N GLY A 272 -9.93 2.56 -23.75
CA GLY A 272 -9.81 2.94 -25.16
C GLY A 272 -9.51 4.42 -25.38
N ASP A 273 -9.20 5.19 -24.34
CA ASP A 273 -8.89 6.63 -24.45
C ASP A 273 -7.68 6.98 -25.33
N ALA A 274 -6.69 6.09 -25.39
CA ALA A 274 -5.51 6.19 -26.25
C ALA A 274 -5.65 5.44 -27.59
N GLU A 275 -6.77 4.78 -27.86
CA GLU A 275 -6.98 4.11 -29.15
C GLU A 275 -7.00 5.13 -30.32
N PRO A 276 -6.59 4.73 -31.54
CA PRO A 276 -6.78 5.54 -32.73
C PRO A 276 -8.26 5.94 -32.91
N LEU A 277 -8.52 7.14 -33.44
CA LEU A 277 -9.86 7.72 -33.51
C LEU A 277 -10.94 6.80 -34.12
N HIS A 278 -10.57 5.96 -35.09
CA HIS A 278 -11.52 5.03 -35.74
C HIS A 278 -11.87 3.79 -34.90
N ARG A 279 -11.13 3.51 -33.82
CA ARG A 279 -11.39 2.42 -32.85
C ARG A 279 -11.78 2.91 -31.46
N ARG A 280 -11.53 4.20 -31.16
CA ARG A 280 -11.83 4.82 -29.88
C ARG A 280 -13.34 4.87 -29.61
N PRO A 281 -13.82 4.42 -28.43
CA PRO A 281 -15.25 4.53 -28.10
C PRO A 281 -15.73 5.99 -28.05
N ALA A 282 -16.85 6.27 -28.71
CA ALA A 282 -17.28 7.65 -28.96
C ALA A 282 -17.93 8.36 -27.76
N THR A 283 -18.53 7.62 -26.81
CA THR A 283 -19.24 8.20 -25.65
C THR A 283 -18.65 7.72 -24.33
N THR A 284 -18.93 8.46 -23.25
CA THR A 284 -18.57 8.08 -21.88
C THR A 284 -19.01 6.67 -21.53
N GLU A 285 -20.25 6.32 -21.83
CA GLU A 285 -20.82 4.99 -21.54
C GLU A 285 -20.15 3.91 -22.39
N ALA A 286 -19.79 4.23 -23.63
CA ALA A 286 -19.07 3.31 -24.49
C ALA A 286 -17.66 3.03 -23.96
N MET A 287 -16.94 4.04 -23.45
CA MET A 287 -15.64 3.84 -22.79
C MET A 287 -15.76 3.03 -21.50
N GLY A 288 -16.78 3.31 -20.67
CA GLY A 288 -17.06 2.53 -19.46
C GLY A 288 -17.29 1.04 -19.76
N ARG A 289 -18.07 0.73 -20.80
CA ARG A 289 -18.29 -0.67 -21.24
C ARG A 289 -17.05 -1.29 -21.89
N TYR A 290 -16.22 -0.50 -22.56
CA TYR A 290 -15.03 -0.98 -23.26
C TYR A 290 -14.02 -1.64 -22.30
N VAL A 291 -13.96 -1.18 -21.05
CA VAL A 291 -13.19 -1.83 -19.97
C VAL A 291 -13.61 -3.30 -19.82
N LEU A 292 -14.90 -3.58 -19.66
CA LEU A 292 -15.40 -4.96 -19.54
C LEU A 292 -15.24 -5.77 -20.83
N GLU A 293 -15.40 -5.13 -22.00
CA GLU A 293 -15.25 -5.78 -23.30
C GLU A 293 -13.81 -6.22 -23.58
N THR A 294 -12.83 -5.41 -23.21
CA THR A 294 -11.40 -5.74 -23.34
C THR A 294 -10.97 -6.76 -22.29
N LEU A 295 -11.44 -6.65 -21.05
CA LEU A 295 -11.16 -7.62 -20.00
C LEU A 295 -11.59 -9.04 -20.39
N LYS A 296 -12.77 -9.20 -21.01
CA LYS A 296 -13.32 -10.50 -21.47
C LYS A 296 -12.46 -11.24 -22.50
N GLN A 297 -11.45 -10.58 -23.08
CA GLN A 297 -10.53 -11.18 -24.04
C GLN A 297 -9.35 -11.90 -23.35
N ASN A 298 -9.26 -11.82 -22.02
CA ASN A 298 -8.16 -12.37 -21.25
C ASN A 298 -8.54 -13.69 -20.57
N ARG A 299 -7.52 -14.46 -20.19
CA ARG A 299 -7.70 -15.74 -19.50
C ARG A 299 -8.34 -15.59 -18.12
N ASN A 300 -7.94 -14.54 -17.40
CA ASN A 300 -8.49 -14.20 -16.10
C ASN A 300 -9.33 -12.93 -16.25
N THR A 301 -10.63 -13.04 -15.96
CA THR A 301 -11.59 -11.94 -16.00
C THR A 301 -12.01 -11.47 -14.61
N ASP A 302 -11.44 -12.04 -13.55
CA ASP A 302 -11.73 -11.68 -12.16
C ASP A 302 -10.68 -10.71 -11.59
N VAL A 303 -9.55 -10.55 -12.28
CA VAL A 303 -8.52 -9.55 -11.95
C VAL A 303 -8.35 -8.60 -13.13
N ALA A 304 -8.67 -7.32 -12.93
CA ALA A 304 -8.56 -6.28 -13.96
C ALA A 304 -7.50 -5.26 -13.59
N VAL A 305 -6.47 -5.09 -14.41
CA VAL A 305 -5.59 -3.92 -14.40
C VAL A 305 -6.03 -3.03 -15.54
N VAL A 306 -6.70 -1.92 -15.22
CA VAL A 306 -7.41 -1.06 -16.16
C VAL A 306 -6.51 0.11 -16.57
N LEU A 307 -6.11 0.16 -17.84
CA LEU A 307 -5.38 1.29 -18.41
C LEU A 307 -6.33 2.45 -18.74
N MET A 308 -5.98 3.62 -18.22
CA MET A 308 -6.50 4.94 -18.54
C MET A 308 -5.34 5.95 -18.51
N HIS A 309 -5.55 7.15 -19.04
CA HIS A 309 -4.55 8.20 -19.04
C HIS A 309 -5.15 9.47 -18.44
N ASP A 310 -4.62 9.95 -17.33
CA ASP A 310 -5.16 11.15 -16.70
C ASP A 310 -4.74 12.44 -17.43
N VAL A 311 -3.84 12.37 -18.42
CA VAL A 311 -3.54 13.49 -19.34
C VAL A 311 -4.64 13.74 -20.37
N ILE A 312 -5.55 12.78 -20.57
CA ILE A 312 -6.64 12.89 -21.53
C ILE A 312 -7.84 13.61 -20.89
N ASP A 313 -8.26 14.73 -21.48
CA ASP A 313 -9.35 15.58 -20.97
C ASP A 313 -10.66 14.82 -20.74
N ARG A 314 -10.89 13.74 -21.50
CA ARG A 314 -12.10 12.92 -21.39
C ARG A 314 -12.10 11.96 -20.20
N THR A 315 -10.95 11.70 -19.57
CA THR A 315 -10.82 10.71 -18.49
C THR A 315 -11.74 10.99 -17.30
N PRO A 316 -11.80 12.22 -16.75
CA PRO A 316 -12.79 12.55 -15.73
C PRO A 316 -14.25 12.32 -16.18
N GLU A 317 -14.56 12.52 -17.46
CA GLU A 317 -15.93 12.39 -17.97
C GLU A 317 -16.44 10.95 -17.94
N TYR A 318 -15.55 9.98 -18.22
CA TYR A 318 -15.96 8.57 -18.31
C TYR A 318 -15.66 7.73 -17.06
N LEU A 319 -14.86 8.24 -16.13
CA LEU A 319 -14.40 7.48 -14.95
C LEU A 319 -15.55 6.94 -14.10
N ASN A 320 -16.60 7.75 -13.88
CA ASN A 320 -17.80 7.27 -13.16
C ASN A 320 -18.44 6.07 -13.87
N SER A 321 -18.51 6.08 -15.20
CA SER A 321 -19.05 4.95 -15.95
C SER A 321 -18.17 3.70 -15.84
N VAL A 322 -16.84 3.85 -15.81
CA VAL A 322 -15.92 2.72 -15.57
C VAL A 322 -16.19 2.10 -14.20
N ILE A 323 -16.26 2.92 -13.15
CA ILE A 323 -16.51 2.47 -11.78
C ILE A 323 -17.88 1.78 -11.70
N ASP A 324 -18.94 2.38 -12.22
CA ASP A 324 -20.30 1.81 -12.21
C ASP A 324 -20.35 0.42 -12.87
N ASN A 325 -19.68 0.26 -14.01
CA ASN A 325 -19.67 -1.01 -14.74
C ASN A 325 -18.91 -2.10 -13.97
N LEU A 326 -17.78 -1.76 -13.34
CA LEU A 326 -17.00 -2.69 -12.53
C LEU A 326 -17.76 -3.08 -11.24
N GLU A 327 -18.32 -2.11 -10.51
CA GLU A 327 -19.12 -2.37 -9.31
C GLU A 327 -20.32 -3.27 -9.62
N LYS A 328 -21.01 -3.02 -10.75
CA LYS A 328 -22.14 -3.84 -11.20
C LYS A 328 -21.75 -5.29 -11.49
N GLU A 329 -20.52 -5.53 -11.94
CA GLU A 329 -19.97 -6.87 -12.19
C GLU A 329 -19.38 -7.53 -10.93
N GLY A 330 -19.44 -6.85 -9.78
CA GLY A 330 -19.01 -7.35 -8.47
C GLY A 330 -17.54 -7.10 -8.15
N PHE A 331 -16.88 -6.16 -8.83
CA PHE A 331 -15.49 -5.83 -8.56
C PHE A 331 -15.34 -4.98 -7.29
N THR A 332 -14.35 -5.34 -6.49
CA THR A 332 -13.73 -4.49 -5.48
C THR A 332 -12.52 -3.76 -6.09
N PHE A 333 -11.94 -2.80 -5.37
CA PHE A 333 -10.85 -1.96 -5.89
C PHE A 333 -9.61 -2.01 -5.01
N GLY A 334 -8.45 -2.06 -5.64
CA GLY A 334 -7.15 -2.08 -4.97
C GLY A 334 -6.09 -1.21 -5.67
N VAL A 335 -4.93 -1.12 -5.03
CA VAL A 335 -3.76 -0.43 -5.54
C VAL A 335 -2.55 -1.37 -5.67
N LEU A 336 -1.60 -0.99 -6.51
CA LEU A 336 -0.39 -1.77 -6.78
C LEU A 336 0.76 -1.28 -5.88
N LYS A 337 1.50 -2.22 -5.29
CA LYS A 337 2.68 -1.94 -4.47
C LYS A 337 3.90 -2.77 -4.85
#